data_AF-A0A7W1JTK7-F1
#
_entry.id   AF-A0A7W1JTK7-F1
#
_cell.length_a   1.000
_cell.length_b   1.000
_cell.length_c   1.000
_cell.angle_alpha   90.00
_cell.angle_beta   90.00
_cell.angle_gamma   90.00
#
_symmetry.space_group_name_H-M   'P 1'
#
loop_
_entity.id
_entity.type
_entity.pdbx_description
1 polymer ?
#
loop_
_entity_poly.entity_id
_entity_poly.type
_entity_poly.pdbx_seq_one_letter_code
_entity_poly.pdbx_strand_id
1 'polypeptide(L)'
;AKGEKAGTLAGRDGDGLVGVSPDEEMMKAFDSAGGTGKPRYGQVTVCWAKDEADAKKTAYEWWPNAGVKGDLSVELPLPRHFEQAGEMVSEDDVAEAVVCGPDAERHLEAIRTFEEGGYDHVYVHQVGPDQEGFFRFYQREVLPKLS
;
A
#
# COMPACT_ATOMS: atom_id res chain seq x y z
N ALA A 1 3.22 0.69 -10.97
CA ALA A 1 3.17 -0.39 -11.98
C ALA A 1 2.34 -1.54 -11.40
N LYS A 2 1.66 -2.30 -12.26
CA LYS A 2 0.92 -3.51 -11.89
C LYS A 2 1.01 -4.50 -13.04
N GLY A 3 1.40 -5.75 -12.75
CA GLY A 3 1.52 -6.81 -13.73
C GLY A 3 2.71 -6.71 -14.69
N GLU A 4 2.92 -7.79 -15.44
CA GLU A 4 4.11 -8.05 -16.29
C GLU A 4 4.43 -6.90 -17.26
N LYS A 5 3.46 -6.46 -18.07
CA LYS A 5 3.66 -5.42 -19.09
C LYS A 5 4.18 -4.11 -18.50
N ALA A 6 3.65 -3.71 -17.34
CA ALA A 6 4.08 -2.51 -16.66
C ALA A 6 5.50 -2.68 -16.08
N GLY A 7 5.80 -3.86 -15.54
CA GLY A 7 7.15 -4.24 -15.09
C GLY A 7 8.17 -4.16 -16.24
N THR A 8 7.88 -4.78 -17.38
CA THR A 8 8.75 -4.74 -18.56
C THR A 8 9.02 -3.32 -19.04
N LEU A 9 7.97 -2.49 -19.12
CA LEU A 9 8.12 -1.10 -19.55
C LEU A 9 8.99 -0.29 -18.58
N ALA A 10 8.75 -0.43 -17.27
CA ALA A 10 9.53 0.24 -16.24
C ALA A 10 10.99 -0.21 -16.24
N GLY A 11 11.26 -1.50 -16.46
CA GLY A 11 12.63 -2.02 -16.51
C GLY A 11 13.41 -1.46 -17.70
N ARG A 12 12.76 -1.39 -18.87
CA ARG A 12 13.36 -0.91 -20.11
C ARG A 12 13.61 0.59 -20.11
N ASP A 13 12.61 1.38 -19.74
CA ASP A 13 12.59 2.82 -19.97
C ASP A 13 12.66 3.66 -18.69
N GLY A 14 12.39 3.08 -17.53
CA GLY A 14 12.33 3.78 -16.25
C GLY A 14 13.65 3.75 -15.47
N ASP A 15 13.82 4.72 -14.57
CA ASP A 15 14.93 4.75 -13.60
C ASP A 15 14.66 3.91 -12.34
N GLY A 16 13.45 3.36 -12.21
CA GLY A 16 13.04 2.57 -11.07
C GLY A 16 11.60 2.06 -11.23
N LEU A 17 11.14 1.33 -10.22
CA LEU A 17 9.80 0.76 -10.14
C LEU A 17 9.06 1.36 -8.95
N VAL A 18 7.78 1.69 -9.11
CA VAL A 18 6.88 1.98 -7.98
C VAL A 18 5.71 1.00 -8.05
N GLY A 19 5.40 0.32 -6.96
CA GLY A 19 4.29 -0.63 -6.88
C GLY A 19 3.53 -0.51 -5.56
N VAL A 20 2.31 -1.03 -5.57
CA VAL A 20 1.34 -0.91 -4.45
C VAL A 20 0.94 -2.28 -3.88
N SER A 21 1.63 -3.35 -4.30
CA SER A 21 1.43 -4.71 -3.83
C SER A 21 2.69 -5.55 -4.05
N PRO A 22 2.93 -6.60 -3.24
CA PRO A 22 3.90 -7.65 -3.56
C PRO A 22 3.46 -8.38 -4.85
N ASP A 23 4.18 -8.15 -5.96
CA ASP A 23 3.87 -8.70 -7.29
C ASP A 23 5.15 -9.29 -7.89
N GLU A 24 5.40 -10.57 -7.60
CA GLU A 24 6.62 -11.27 -8.03
C GLU A 24 6.77 -11.31 -9.55
N GLU A 25 5.67 -11.42 -10.30
CA GLU A 25 5.70 -11.48 -11.76
C GLU A 25 6.13 -10.14 -12.33
N MET A 26 5.60 -9.03 -11.80
CA MET A 26 6.04 -7.68 -12.15
C MET A 26 7.52 -7.47 -11.82
N MET A 27 8.01 -7.96 -10.68
CA MET A 27 9.43 -7.87 -10.30
C MET A 27 10.34 -8.63 -11.27
N LYS A 28 9.98 -9.88 -11.59
CA LYS A 28 10.72 -10.69 -12.57
C LYS A 28 10.73 -10.02 -13.95
N ALA A 29 9.61 -9.44 -14.38
CA ALA A 29 9.50 -8.73 -15.64
C ALA A 29 10.34 -7.44 -15.67
N PHE A 30 10.36 -6.70 -14.56
CA PHE A 30 11.18 -5.50 -14.38
C PHE A 30 12.68 -5.83 -14.54
N ASP A 31 13.17 -6.84 -13.82
CA ASP A 31 14.57 -7.25 -13.88
C ASP A 31 14.97 -7.76 -15.26
N SER A 32 14.14 -8.62 -15.85
CA SER A 32 14.39 -9.19 -17.18
C SER A 32 14.46 -8.13 -18.29
N ALA A 33 13.83 -6.97 -18.09
CA ALA A 33 13.83 -5.86 -19.03
C ALA A 33 14.95 -4.83 -18.80
N GLY A 34 15.89 -5.09 -17.88
CA GLY A 34 17.02 -4.19 -17.57
C GLY A 34 16.82 -3.36 -16.29
N GLY A 35 15.85 -3.73 -15.45
CA GLY A 35 15.59 -3.09 -14.16
C GLY A 35 16.55 -3.48 -13.03
N THR A 36 17.36 -4.54 -13.20
CA THR A 36 18.25 -5.03 -12.14
C THR A 36 19.18 -3.93 -11.60
N GLY A 37 19.15 -3.72 -10.29
CA GLY A 37 19.95 -2.71 -9.60
C GLY A 37 19.36 -1.29 -9.59
N LYS A 38 18.23 -1.07 -10.28
CA LYS A 38 17.45 0.17 -10.16
C LYS A 38 16.53 0.10 -8.92
N PRO A 39 16.23 1.24 -8.27
CA PRO A 39 15.40 1.27 -7.07
C PRO A 39 13.97 0.80 -7.31
N ARG A 40 13.41 0.13 -6.30
CA ARG A 40 12.06 -0.46 -6.28
C ARG A 40 11.31 0.04 -5.05
N TYR A 41 10.38 0.95 -5.28
CA TYR A 41 9.56 1.59 -4.26
C TYR A 41 8.23 0.84 -4.06
N GLY A 42 7.97 0.40 -2.83
CA GLY A 42 6.71 -0.21 -2.41
C GLY A 42 5.88 0.75 -1.56
N GLN A 43 4.59 0.86 -1.84
CA GLN A 43 3.64 1.59 -1.00
C GLN A 43 2.93 0.66 -0.02
N VAL A 44 3.13 0.87 1.27
CA VAL A 44 2.26 0.29 2.31
C VAL A 44 1.23 1.34 2.72
N THR A 45 -0.06 1.01 2.60
CA THR A 45 -1.15 1.90 3.06
C THR A 45 -1.56 1.51 4.47
N VAL A 46 -1.59 2.49 5.36
CA VAL A 46 -1.94 2.28 6.77
C VAL A 46 -2.91 3.37 7.24
N CYS A 47 -3.64 3.08 8.30
CA CYS A 47 -4.41 4.06 9.05
C CYS A 47 -4.07 3.89 10.52
N TRP A 48 -3.07 4.62 10.98
CA TRP A 48 -2.74 4.69 12.39
C TRP A 48 -3.73 5.59 13.13
N ALA A 49 -4.19 5.10 14.28
CA ALA A 49 -4.84 5.86 15.34
C ALA A 49 -4.47 5.18 16.68
N LYS A 50 -4.79 5.83 17.81
CA LYS A 50 -4.53 5.25 19.15
C LYS A 50 -5.38 4.02 19.47
N ASP A 51 -6.44 3.80 18.70
CA ASP A 51 -7.38 2.70 18.82
C ASP A 51 -7.63 2.10 17.43
N GLU A 52 -7.73 0.76 17.34
CA GLU A 52 -7.92 0.08 16.06
C GLU A 52 -9.31 0.34 15.45
N ALA A 53 -10.36 0.44 16.26
CA ALA A 53 -11.71 0.72 15.75
C ALA A 53 -11.80 2.14 15.18
N ASP A 54 -11.20 3.13 15.86
CA ASP A 54 -11.10 4.50 15.34
C ASP A 54 -10.32 4.54 14.02
N ALA A 55 -9.22 3.78 13.92
CA ALA A 55 -8.43 3.64 12.69
C ALA A 55 -9.25 3.03 11.55
N LYS A 56 -9.97 1.92 11.79
CA LYS A 56 -10.82 1.27 10.77
C LYS A 56 -11.91 2.19 10.27
N LYS A 57 -12.62 2.85 11.18
CA LYS A 57 -13.66 3.83 10.83
C LYS A 57 -13.08 4.97 9.99
N THR A 58 -11.92 5.50 10.38
CA THR A 58 -11.25 6.57 9.63
C THR A 58 -10.83 6.08 8.24
N ALA A 59 -10.24 4.87 8.14
CA ALA A 59 -9.84 4.29 6.87
C ALA A 59 -11.04 4.09 5.94
N TYR A 60 -12.16 3.62 6.47
CA TYR A 60 -13.40 3.45 5.73
C TYR A 60 -13.97 4.77 5.22
N GLU A 61 -14.00 5.81 6.07
CA GLU A 61 -14.51 7.13 5.69
C GLU A 61 -13.63 7.82 4.64
N TRP A 62 -12.31 7.70 4.75
CA TRP A 62 -11.36 8.46 3.92
C TRP A 62 -10.86 7.70 2.70
N TRP A 63 -10.84 6.36 2.77
CA TRP A 63 -10.23 5.50 1.76
C TRP A 63 -11.06 4.24 1.44
N PRO A 64 -12.39 4.36 1.21
CA PRO A 64 -13.28 3.21 1.01
C PRO A 64 -12.96 2.41 -0.25
N ASN A 65 -12.31 3.04 -1.24
CA ASN A 65 -11.92 2.40 -2.49
C ASN A 65 -10.90 1.26 -2.29
N ALA A 66 -10.18 1.21 -1.18
CA ALA A 66 -9.31 0.07 -0.87
C ALA A 66 -10.08 -1.24 -0.64
N GLY A 67 -11.37 -1.17 -0.25
CA GLY A 67 -12.24 -2.34 -0.12
C GLY A 67 -12.89 -2.79 -1.44
N VAL A 68 -12.72 -2.04 -2.54
CA VAL A 68 -13.32 -2.39 -3.83
C VAL A 68 -12.52 -3.52 -4.47
N LYS A 69 -13.14 -4.69 -4.64
CA LYS A 69 -12.49 -5.91 -5.12
C LYS A 69 -12.52 -6.05 -6.65
N GLY A 70 -11.53 -6.77 -7.18
CA GLY A 70 -11.46 -7.16 -8.59
C GLY A 70 -11.32 -5.98 -9.57
N ASP A 71 -11.81 -6.18 -10.80
CA ASP A 71 -11.65 -5.22 -11.90
C ASP A 71 -12.35 -3.88 -11.64
N LEU A 72 -13.32 -3.83 -10.72
CA LEU A 72 -13.97 -2.57 -10.32
C LEU A 72 -12.97 -1.57 -9.70
N SER A 73 -11.89 -2.06 -9.09
CA SER A 73 -10.85 -1.18 -8.54
C SER A 73 -10.08 -0.39 -9.61
N VAL A 74 -10.18 -0.77 -10.89
CA VAL A 74 -9.38 -0.20 -11.99
C VAL A 74 -10.20 0.22 -13.21
N GLU A 75 -11.30 -0.46 -13.52
CA GLU A 75 -12.08 -0.25 -14.75
C GLU A 75 -13.19 0.80 -14.61
N LEU A 76 -13.44 1.34 -13.40
CA LEU A 76 -14.50 2.31 -13.20
C LEU A 76 -14.14 3.67 -13.84
N PRO A 77 -14.95 4.17 -14.80
CA PRO A 77 -14.53 5.29 -15.65
C PRO A 77 -14.68 6.68 -15.01
N LEU A 78 -15.42 6.80 -13.89
CA LEU A 78 -15.76 8.08 -13.27
C LEU A 78 -15.57 8.03 -11.76
N PRO A 79 -15.12 9.12 -11.12
CA PRO A 79 -15.03 9.21 -9.65
C PRO A 79 -16.33 8.84 -8.94
N ARG A 80 -17.48 9.31 -9.45
CA ARG A 80 -18.82 8.97 -8.92
C ARG A 80 -19.10 7.46 -8.89
N HIS A 81 -18.52 6.68 -9.80
CA HIS A 81 -18.69 5.22 -9.77
C HIS A 81 -17.87 4.58 -8.64
N PHE A 82 -16.69 5.12 -8.32
CA PHE A 82 -15.93 4.70 -7.14
C PHE A 82 -16.65 5.06 -5.84
N GLU A 83 -17.29 6.23 -5.77
CA GLU A 83 -18.15 6.60 -4.63
C GLU A 83 -19.26 5.56 -4.42
N GLN A 84 -19.99 5.21 -5.49
CA GLN A 84 -21.04 4.19 -5.45
C GLN A 84 -20.51 2.79 -5.12
N ALA A 85 -19.32 2.44 -5.62
CA ALA A 85 -18.68 1.18 -5.26
C ALA A 85 -18.28 1.15 -3.79
N GLY A 86 -17.81 2.29 -3.25
CA GLY A 86 -17.49 2.48 -1.85
C GLY A 86 -18.70 2.32 -0.93
N GLU A 87 -19.92 2.65 -1.38
CA GLU A 87 -21.15 2.39 -0.59
C GLU A 87 -21.40 0.89 -0.36
N MET A 88 -20.81 0.01 -1.17
CA MET A 88 -20.96 -1.45 -1.06
C MET A 88 -19.87 -2.11 -0.21
N VAL A 89 -18.82 -1.39 0.18
CA VAL A 89 -17.73 -1.93 1.01
C VAL A 89 -18.06 -1.78 2.49
N SER A 90 -17.54 -2.68 3.31
CA SER A 90 -17.59 -2.59 4.77
C SER A 90 -16.28 -2.06 5.36
N GLU A 91 -16.28 -1.67 6.64
CA GLU A 91 -15.05 -1.34 7.36
C GLU A 91 -14.05 -2.51 7.35
N ASP A 92 -14.55 -3.74 7.43
CA ASP A 92 -13.72 -4.95 7.39
C ASP A 92 -13.10 -5.17 6.00
N ASP A 93 -13.84 -4.91 4.90
CA ASP A 93 -13.27 -4.98 3.55
C ASP A 93 -12.12 -3.99 3.36
N VAL A 94 -12.19 -2.80 3.97
CA VAL A 94 -11.10 -1.82 3.93
C VAL A 94 -9.94 -2.27 4.83
N ALA A 95 -10.23 -2.83 6.01
CA ALA A 95 -9.23 -3.31 6.95
C ALA A 95 -8.48 -4.58 6.46
N GLU A 96 -9.01 -5.30 5.46
CA GLU A 96 -8.28 -6.35 4.74
C GLU A 96 -7.12 -5.77 3.91
N ALA A 97 -7.26 -4.54 3.41
CA ALA A 97 -6.29 -3.89 2.52
C ALA A 97 -5.43 -2.81 3.20
N VAL A 98 -5.88 -2.27 4.34
CA VAL A 98 -5.23 -1.19 5.09
C VAL A 98 -4.85 -1.67 6.48
N VAL A 99 -3.59 -1.50 6.88
CA VAL A 99 -3.17 -1.79 8.26
C VAL A 99 -3.74 -0.74 9.19
N CYS A 100 -4.65 -1.13 10.08
CA CYS A 100 -5.35 -0.22 10.98
C CYS A 100 -4.90 -0.37 12.44
N GLY A 101 -4.68 0.75 13.13
CA GLY A 101 -4.49 0.82 14.57
C GLY A 101 -3.04 1.06 15.03
N PRO A 102 -2.76 0.91 16.34
CA PRO A 102 -1.45 1.22 16.93
C PRO A 102 -0.53 -0.01 17.12
N ASP A 103 -0.82 -1.15 16.49
CA ASP A 103 -0.01 -2.36 16.63
C ASP A 103 1.24 -2.30 15.74
N ALA A 104 2.40 -2.01 16.34
CA ALA A 104 3.65 -1.88 15.61
C ALA A 104 4.04 -3.16 14.85
N GLU A 105 3.69 -4.36 15.33
CA GLU A 105 4.06 -5.60 14.66
C GLU A 105 3.28 -5.77 13.35
N ARG A 106 2.00 -5.37 13.30
CA ARG A 106 1.21 -5.39 12.05
C ARG A 106 1.79 -4.44 10.99
N HIS A 107 2.29 -3.28 11.40
CA HIS A 107 2.94 -2.34 10.50
C HIS A 107 4.28 -2.90 9.98
N LEU A 108 5.07 -3.54 10.84
CA LEU A 108 6.34 -4.18 10.45
C LEU A 108 6.12 -5.36 9.53
N GLU A 109 5.13 -6.21 9.81
CA GLU A 109 4.77 -7.34 8.96
C GLU A 109 4.40 -6.87 7.55
N ALA A 110 3.57 -5.83 7.43
CA ALA A 110 3.23 -5.27 6.13
C ALA A 110 4.46 -4.73 5.38
N ILE A 111 5.39 -4.06 6.07
CA ILE A 111 6.65 -3.59 5.46
C ILE A 111 7.50 -4.78 4.99
N ARG A 112 7.63 -5.83 5.82
CA ARG A 112 8.38 -7.04 5.48
C ARG A 112 7.78 -7.77 4.29
N THR A 113 6.46 -7.82 4.14
CA THR A 113 5.83 -8.43 2.95
C THR A 113 6.27 -7.73 1.66
N PHE A 114 6.48 -6.41 1.68
CA PHE A 114 7.02 -5.69 0.53
C PHE A 114 8.53 -5.96 0.35
N GLU A 115 9.31 -5.99 1.43
CA GLU A 115 10.73 -6.37 1.36
C GLU A 115 10.92 -7.76 0.74
N GLU A 116 10.19 -8.76 1.24
CA GLU A 116 10.16 -10.14 0.72
C GLU A 116 9.65 -10.19 -0.73
N GLY A 117 8.74 -9.29 -1.08
CA GLY A 117 8.27 -9.06 -2.45
C GLY A 117 9.30 -8.42 -3.38
N GLY A 118 10.50 -8.12 -2.91
CA GLY A 118 11.63 -7.62 -3.72
C GLY A 118 11.71 -6.11 -3.84
N TYR A 119 10.97 -5.35 -3.03
CA TYR A 119 11.13 -3.90 -2.90
C TYR A 119 12.31 -3.56 -1.99
N ASP A 120 13.07 -2.52 -2.33
CA ASP A 120 14.25 -2.05 -1.57
C ASP A 120 13.99 -0.71 -0.86
N HIS A 121 12.94 0.01 -1.25
CA HIS A 121 12.45 1.19 -0.57
C HIS A 121 10.97 1.00 -0.25
N VAL A 122 10.58 1.06 1.02
CA VAL A 122 9.17 1.02 1.40
C VAL A 122 8.78 2.40 1.92
N TYR A 123 7.77 3.01 1.31
CA TYR A 123 7.15 4.23 1.82
C TYR A 123 5.77 3.90 2.40
N VAL A 124 5.43 4.63 3.45
CA VAL A 124 4.18 4.41 4.18
C VAL A 124 3.22 5.56 3.90
N HIS A 125 2.03 5.21 3.42
CA HIS A 125 0.93 6.11 3.16
C HIS A 125 -0.06 6.05 4.32
N GLN A 126 0.00 7.05 5.21
CA GLN A 126 -0.97 7.22 6.30
C GLN A 126 -2.25 7.90 5.78
N VAL A 127 -3.37 7.19 5.85
CA VAL A 127 -4.70 7.67 5.43
C VAL A 127 -5.28 8.70 6.41
N GLY A 128 -5.22 8.41 7.71
CA GLY A 128 -5.89 9.24 8.72
C GLY A 128 -5.28 10.63 8.90
N PRO A 129 -6.05 11.61 9.41
CA PRO A 129 -5.64 13.01 9.46
C PRO A 129 -4.57 13.32 10.53
N ASP A 130 -4.40 12.49 11.56
CA ASP A 130 -3.36 12.69 12.60
C ASP A 130 -1.98 12.22 12.13
N GLN A 131 -1.43 12.94 11.13
CA GLN A 131 -0.11 12.66 10.55
C GLN A 131 1.01 12.80 11.58
N GLU A 132 0.91 13.79 12.46
CA GLU A 132 1.91 14.08 13.48
C GLU A 132 1.94 12.98 14.57
N GLY A 133 0.77 12.46 14.99
CA GLY A 133 0.69 11.27 15.84
C GLY A 133 1.29 10.03 15.18
N PHE A 134 0.95 9.81 13.90
CA PHE A 134 1.53 8.73 13.09
C PHE A 134 3.06 8.80 13.04
N PHE A 135 3.65 9.98 12.76
CA PHE A 135 5.11 10.13 12.71
C PHE A 135 5.76 9.84 14.07
N ARG A 136 5.19 10.32 15.17
CA ARG A 136 5.71 10.00 16.52
C ARG A 136 5.64 8.51 16.83
N PHE A 137 4.56 7.84 16.43
CA PHE A 137 4.44 6.39 16.59
C PHE A 137 5.51 5.67 15.77
N TYR A 138 5.65 6.00 14.48
CA TYR A 138 6.66 5.39 13.60
C TYR A 138 8.08 5.60 14.12
N GLN A 139 8.42 6.82 14.54
CA GLN A 139 9.72 7.15 15.11
C GLN A 139 10.06 6.29 16.33
N ARG A 140 9.07 5.97 17.17
CA ARG A 140 9.29 5.30 18.45
C ARG A 140 9.17 3.79 18.38
N GLU A 141 8.19 3.29 17.65
CA GLU A 141 7.72 1.90 17.77
C GLU A 141 8.00 1.06 16.51
N VAL A 142 8.18 1.68 15.34
CA VAL A 142 8.35 1.00 14.04
C VAL A 142 9.79 1.14 13.52
N LEU A 143 10.23 2.37 13.23
CA LEU A 143 11.53 2.64 12.61
C LEU A 143 12.73 2.05 13.37
N PRO A 144 12.78 2.05 14.72
CA PRO A 144 13.91 1.45 15.45
C PRO A 144 14.06 -0.07 15.28
N LYS A 145 13.03 -0.75 14.74
CA LYS A 145 13.02 -2.19 14.49
C LYS A 145 13.33 -2.55 13.04
N LEU A 146 13.50 -1.56 12.16
CA LEU A 146 13.93 -1.74 10.77
C LEU A 146 15.46 -1.56 10.71
N SER A 147 16.12 -2.43 9.95
CA SER A 147 17.59 -2.46 9.81
C SER A 147 18.02 -2.01 8.43
#